data_AF-A0A9P4JVF7-F1
#
_entry.id   AF-A0A9P4JVF7-F1
#
_cell.length_a   1.000
_cell.length_b   1.000
_cell.length_c   1.000
_cell.angle_alpha   90.00
_cell.angle_beta   90.00
_cell.angle_gamma   90.00
#
_symmetry.space_group_name_H-M   'P 1'
#
loop_
_entity.id
_entity.type
_entity.pdbx_description
1 polymer ?
#
loop_
_entity_poly.entity_id
_entity_poly.type
_entity_poly.pdbx_seq_one_letter_code
_entity_poly.pdbx_strand_id
1 'polypeptide(L)'
;YGIIQERIHLSLYALVVQAILWNQTHGLKARPVLFQILTIYPTPLSLSQANIKELTAMLQPIGLQNIRARRLIALAKAWMVAPPCKERRYRKLHYPSRGCGADVKPGEVLGLEDKREGWEVAHLPGMGAYALDSFRIFYRDRLRGVDGDNGNESEWKRVVPKDKDLKAYLKWRWAKDGWKWNEVTGERMR
;
A
#
# COMPACT_ATOMS: atom_id res chain seq x y z
N TYR A 1 -10.40 -2.51 14.45
CA TYR A 1 -9.18 -2.74 15.28
C TYR A 1 -8.61 -1.42 15.81
N GLY A 2 -8.61 -0.36 15.00
CA GLY A 2 -8.19 1.00 15.35
C GLY A 2 -7.01 1.53 14.53
N ILE A 3 -6.53 0.80 13.52
CA ILE A 3 -5.37 1.22 12.72
C ILE A 3 -5.76 2.30 11.70
N ILE A 4 -4.77 3.08 11.25
CA ILE A 4 -5.04 4.24 10.40
C ILE A 4 -5.64 3.86 9.04
N GLN A 5 -5.25 2.71 8.50
CA GLN A 5 -5.71 2.21 7.21
C GLN A 5 -7.23 2.05 7.19
N GLU A 6 -7.86 1.59 8.28
CA GLU A 6 -9.33 1.52 8.40
C GLU A 6 -10.01 2.89 8.19
N ARG A 7 -9.34 4.01 8.48
CA ARG A 7 -9.89 5.37 8.32
C ARG A 7 -9.65 5.94 6.93
N ILE A 8 -8.55 5.59 6.29
CA ILE A 8 -8.12 6.18 5.01
C ILE A 8 -8.35 5.27 3.80
N HIS A 9 -8.79 4.03 4.01
CA HIS A 9 -9.00 3.02 2.97
C HIS A 9 -9.96 3.41 1.84
N LEU A 10 -10.74 4.49 1.95
CA LEU A 10 -11.54 4.94 0.82
C LEU A 10 -10.70 5.65 -0.26
N SER A 11 -9.46 6.06 0.07
CA SER A 11 -8.53 6.72 -0.83
C SER A 11 -7.23 5.90 -1.00
N LEU A 12 -7.01 5.36 -2.21
CA LEU A 12 -5.77 4.67 -2.55
C LEU A 12 -4.55 5.60 -2.39
N TYR A 13 -4.73 6.86 -2.79
CA TYR A 13 -3.69 7.88 -2.66
C TYR A 13 -3.26 8.05 -1.19
N ALA A 14 -4.23 8.15 -0.28
CA ALA A 14 -3.94 8.26 1.15
C ALA A 14 -3.21 7.03 1.70
N LEU A 15 -3.62 5.82 1.32
CA LEU A 15 -2.94 4.57 1.71
C LEU A 15 -1.49 4.53 1.24
N VAL A 16 -1.24 4.91 -0.01
CA VAL A 16 0.11 4.90 -0.62
C VAL A 16 1.01 5.96 0.03
N VAL A 17 0.50 7.18 0.27
CA VAL A 17 1.24 8.22 0.99
C VAL A 17 1.55 7.78 2.42
N GLN A 18 0.57 7.23 3.14
CA GLN A 18 0.75 6.72 4.50
C GLN A 18 1.85 5.67 4.57
N ALA A 19 1.91 4.75 3.60
CA ALA A 19 2.93 3.70 3.58
C ALA A 19 4.35 4.25 3.48
N ILE A 20 4.56 5.35 2.73
CA ILE A 20 5.88 6.02 2.65
C ILE A 20 6.25 6.68 3.99
N LEU A 21 5.29 7.31 4.65
CA LEU A 21 5.53 8.00 5.92
C LEU A 21 5.83 7.02 7.06
N TRP A 22 5.29 5.81 7.03
CA TRP A 22 5.46 4.80 8.08
C TRP A 22 6.77 4.02 7.96
N ASN A 23 7.49 4.13 6.84
CA ASN A 23 8.75 3.44 6.66
C ASN A 23 9.79 3.95 7.68
N GLN A 24 10.13 3.12 8.68
CA GLN A 24 10.99 3.47 9.81
C GLN A 24 10.44 4.63 10.68
N THR A 25 9.12 4.73 10.84
CA THR A 25 8.54 5.71 11.77
C THR A 25 7.31 5.16 12.47
N HIS A 26 7.21 5.45 13.78
CA HIS A 26 6.07 5.06 14.58
C HIS A 26 4.81 5.83 14.17
N GLY A 27 3.71 5.11 13.97
CA GLY A 27 2.52 5.71 13.38
C GLY A 27 1.87 6.84 14.18
N LEU A 28 2.04 6.83 15.51
CA LEU A 28 1.58 7.95 16.35
C LEU A 28 2.23 9.28 15.97
N LYS A 29 3.53 9.27 15.62
CA LYS A 29 4.26 10.48 15.22
C LYS A 29 3.95 10.90 13.79
N ALA A 30 3.73 9.93 12.89
CA ALA A 30 3.51 10.22 11.49
C ALA A 30 2.05 10.54 11.13
N ARG A 31 1.07 10.25 12.00
CA ARG A 31 -0.36 10.56 11.79
C ARG A 31 -0.63 12.06 11.59
N PRO A 32 -0.14 12.96 12.46
CA PRO A 32 -0.35 14.40 12.26
C PRO A 32 0.23 14.88 10.93
N VAL A 33 1.44 14.41 10.58
CA VAL A 33 2.11 14.77 9.32
C VAL A 33 1.36 14.23 8.09
N LEU A 34 0.82 13.01 8.17
CA LEU A 34 -0.03 12.44 7.11
C LEU A 34 -1.23 13.33 6.83
N PHE A 35 -1.97 13.72 7.88
CA PHE A 35 -3.15 14.56 7.70
C PHE A 35 -2.78 15.94 7.18
N GLN A 36 -1.70 16.55 7.67
CA GLN A 36 -1.21 17.82 7.14
C GLN A 36 -0.88 17.73 5.64
N ILE A 37 -0.17 16.68 5.22
CA ILE A 37 0.16 16.46 3.81
C ILE A 37 -1.11 16.24 2.98
N LEU A 38 -2.07 15.43 3.44
CA LEU A 38 -3.31 15.17 2.69
C LEU A 38 -4.24 16.38 2.62
N THR A 39 -4.16 17.30 3.59
CA THR A 39 -4.89 18.56 3.54
C THR A 39 -4.27 19.54 2.54
N ILE A 40 -2.93 19.69 2.55
CA ILE A 40 -2.23 20.66 1.69
C ILE A 40 -2.10 20.12 0.26
N TYR A 41 -1.88 18.82 0.11
CA TYR A 41 -1.71 18.13 -1.18
C TYR A 41 -2.73 16.98 -1.33
N PRO A 42 -4.03 17.30 -1.50
CA PRO A 42 -5.11 16.31 -1.51
C PRO A 42 -5.09 15.37 -2.71
N THR A 43 -4.35 15.72 -3.76
CA THR A 43 -4.28 14.94 -5.01
C THR A 43 -2.83 14.66 -5.43
N PRO A 44 -2.59 13.58 -6.20
CA PRO A 44 -1.29 13.36 -6.82
C PRO A 44 -0.79 14.58 -7.62
N LEU A 45 -1.67 15.30 -8.32
CA LEU A 45 -1.30 16.52 -9.04
C LEU A 45 -0.70 17.57 -8.10
N SER A 46 -1.42 17.93 -7.04
CA SER A 46 -0.94 18.92 -6.06
C SER A 46 0.37 18.51 -5.39
N LEU A 47 0.54 17.23 -5.05
CA LEU A 47 1.79 16.73 -4.46
C LEU A 47 2.95 16.71 -5.46
N SER A 48 2.68 16.49 -6.75
CA SER A 48 3.71 16.50 -7.80
C SER A 48 4.31 17.89 -8.05
N GLN A 49 3.53 18.93 -7.73
CA GLN A 49 3.89 20.35 -7.86
C GLN A 49 4.39 20.96 -6.53
N ALA A 50 4.43 20.16 -5.45
CA ALA A 50 4.83 20.64 -4.13
C ALA A 50 6.24 21.25 -4.13
N ASN A 51 6.39 22.38 -3.43
CA ASN A 51 7.71 22.95 -3.18
C ASN A 51 8.52 21.98 -2.29
N ILE A 52 9.67 21.54 -2.80
CA ILE A 52 10.50 20.54 -2.10
C ILE A 52 10.97 21.02 -0.73
N LYS A 53 11.25 22.32 -0.54
CA LYS A 53 11.71 22.87 0.74
C LYS A 53 10.59 22.85 1.78
N GLU A 54 9.38 23.27 1.40
CA GLU A 54 8.21 23.26 2.27
C GLU A 54 7.79 21.84 2.66
N LEU A 55 7.73 20.93 1.68
CA LEU A 55 7.43 19.52 1.94
C LEU A 55 8.48 18.88 2.85
N THR A 56 9.75 19.21 2.67
CA THR A 56 10.83 18.74 3.55
C THR A 56 10.64 19.27 4.97
N ALA A 57 10.30 20.55 5.14
CA ALA A 57 10.06 21.14 6.45
C ALA A 57 8.90 20.43 7.20
N MET A 58 7.80 20.12 6.51
CA MET A 58 6.68 19.37 7.08
C MET A 58 7.06 17.95 7.55
N LEU A 59 8.04 17.33 6.88
CA LEU A 59 8.50 15.98 7.19
C LEU A 59 9.60 15.92 8.26
N GLN A 60 10.18 17.07 8.67
CA GLN A 60 11.24 17.13 9.69
C GLN A 60 10.90 16.38 10.99
N PRO A 61 9.68 16.49 11.57
CA PRO A 61 9.37 15.87 12.86
C PRO A 61 9.44 14.34 12.87
N ILE A 62 9.40 13.71 11.69
CA ILE A 62 9.37 12.26 11.52
C ILE A 62 10.66 11.69 10.92
N GLY A 63 11.66 12.52 10.65
CA GLY A 63 12.95 12.13 10.09
C GLY A 63 12.89 11.68 8.63
N LEU A 64 14.08 11.42 8.06
CA LEU A 64 14.29 11.04 6.65
C LEU A 64 13.64 12.01 5.63
N GLN A 65 13.40 13.24 6.05
CA GLN A 65 12.60 14.25 5.39
C GLN A 65 13.05 14.54 3.96
N ASN A 66 14.36 14.67 3.72
CA ASN A 66 14.90 14.91 2.40
C ASN A 66 14.62 13.76 1.42
N ILE A 67 14.69 12.52 1.91
CA ILE A 67 14.46 11.31 1.11
C ILE A 67 12.95 11.14 0.90
N ARG A 68 12.15 11.35 1.94
CA ARG A 68 10.69 11.25 1.89
C ARG A 68 10.06 12.30 0.98
N ALA A 69 10.48 13.56 1.06
CA ALA A 69 9.97 14.63 0.21
C ALA A 69 10.22 14.31 -1.27
N ARG A 70 11.45 13.92 -1.62
CA ARG A 70 11.79 13.47 -2.97
C ARG A 70 10.98 12.25 -3.39
N ARG A 71 10.79 11.27 -2.50
CA ARG A 71 10.01 10.06 -2.77
C ARG A 71 8.54 10.38 -3.03
N LEU A 72 7.94 11.26 -2.25
CA LEU A 72 6.54 11.67 -2.38
C LEU A 72 6.28 12.42 -3.69
N ILE A 73 7.16 13.36 -4.06
CA ILE A 73 7.06 14.05 -5.35
C ILE A 73 7.25 13.06 -6.51
N ALA A 74 8.24 12.17 -6.43
CA ALA A 74 8.47 11.14 -7.45
C ALA A 74 7.28 10.17 -7.57
N LEU A 75 6.71 9.75 -6.45
CA LEU A 75 5.48 8.97 -6.38
C LEU A 75 4.35 9.68 -7.13
N ALA A 76 4.10 10.94 -6.78
CA ALA A 76 3.04 11.75 -7.36
C ALA A 76 3.20 11.91 -8.87
N LYS A 77 4.42 12.19 -9.35
CA LYS A 77 4.72 12.26 -10.79
C LYS A 77 4.49 10.93 -11.50
N ALA A 78 4.95 9.81 -10.94
CA ALA A 78 4.73 8.48 -11.51
C ALA A 78 3.23 8.12 -11.56
N TRP A 79 2.47 8.53 -10.54
CA TRP A 79 1.03 8.37 -10.50
C TRP A 79 0.34 9.14 -11.63
N MET A 80 0.75 10.38 -11.90
CA MET A 80 0.16 11.17 -13.00
C MET A 80 0.44 10.57 -14.37
N VAL A 81 1.61 9.96 -14.57
CA VAL A 81 1.96 9.28 -15.83
C VAL A 81 1.19 7.99 -16.01
N ALA A 82 1.09 7.18 -14.95
CA ALA A 82 0.41 5.89 -14.98
C ALA A 82 -0.41 5.70 -13.70
N PRO A 83 -1.64 6.23 -13.63
CA PRO A 83 -2.50 6.03 -12.49
C PRO A 83 -2.74 4.53 -12.25
N PRO A 84 -2.76 4.07 -10.98
CA PRO A 84 -3.17 2.71 -10.65
C PRO A 84 -4.56 2.41 -11.20
N CYS A 85 -4.70 1.23 -11.80
CA CYS A 85 -5.94 0.76 -12.42
C CYS A 85 -5.95 -0.77 -12.38
N LYS A 86 -7.12 -1.38 -12.60
CA LYS A 86 -7.25 -2.85 -12.56
C LYS A 86 -6.64 -3.54 -13.78
N GLU A 87 -6.49 -2.82 -14.89
CA GLU A 87 -6.07 -3.33 -16.19
C GLU A 87 -4.55 -3.58 -16.28
N ARG A 88 -3.76 -2.98 -15.38
CA ARG A 88 -2.30 -3.01 -15.43
C ARG A 88 -1.72 -3.43 -14.09
N ARG A 89 -0.86 -4.43 -14.14
CA ARG A 89 -0.08 -4.91 -12.99
C ARG A 89 1.40 -4.83 -13.31
N TYR A 90 2.19 -4.60 -12.26
CA TYR A 90 3.64 -4.49 -12.36
C TYR A 90 4.31 -5.47 -11.41
N ARG A 91 5.51 -5.91 -11.77
CA ARG A 91 6.28 -6.81 -10.92
C ARG A 91 6.72 -6.13 -9.63
N LYS A 92 6.78 -6.90 -8.55
CA LYS A 92 7.61 -6.60 -7.38
C LYS A 92 8.50 -7.80 -7.10
N LEU A 93 9.80 -7.64 -7.34
CA LEU A 93 10.75 -8.73 -7.13
C LEU A 93 10.78 -9.15 -5.66
N HIS A 94 10.73 -10.46 -5.43
CA HIS A 94 10.74 -11.09 -4.10
C HIS A 94 9.56 -10.71 -3.20
N TYR A 95 8.40 -10.41 -3.80
CA TYR A 95 7.15 -10.19 -3.08
C TYR A 95 5.99 -10.98 -3.72
N PRO A 96 5.15 -11.67 -2.93
CA PRO A 96 5.14 -11.70 -1.45
C PRO A 96 6.27 -12.57 -0.86
N SER A 97 6.80 -13.50 -1.65
CA SER A 97 7.85 -14.43 -1.24
C SER A 97 9.09 -14.32 -2.11
N ARG A 98 10.21 -14.85 -1.61
CA ARG A 98 11.48 -14.87 -2.35
C ARG A 98 11.30 -15.69 -3.64
N GLY A 99 11.58 -15.03 -4.77
CA GLY A 99 11.52 -15.63 -6.11
C GLY A 99 10.37 -15.10 -6.97
N CYS A 100 9.29 -14.61 -6.34
CA CYS A 100 8.17 -14.00 -7.05
C CYS A 100 8.61 -12.81 -7.93
N GLY A 101 8.02 -12.71 -9.12
CA GLY A 101 8.26 -11.64 -10.10
C GLY A 101 9.59 -11.73 -10.85
N ALA A 102 10.33 -12.85 -10.74
CA ALA A 102 11.55 -13.10 -11.50
C ALA A 102 11.27 -13.43 -12.99
N ASP A 103 10.07 -13.94 -13.27
CA ASP A 103 9.50 -14.27 -14.57
C ASP A 103 8.92 -13.04 -15.34
N VAL A 104 9.05 -11.85 -14.76
CA VAL A 104 8.58 -10.58 -15.33
C VAL A 104 9.74 -9.60 -15.43
N LYS A 105 9.93 -9.01 -16.62
CA LYS A 105 11.04 -8.08 -16.88
C LYS A 105 10.80 -6.72 -16.21
N PRO A 106 11.87 -5.98 -15.84
CA PRO A 106 11.74 -4.59 -15.42
C PRO A 106 10.97 -3.76 -16.45
N GLY A 107 9.92 -3.06 -16.03
CA GLY A 107 9.10 -2.21 -16.91
C GLY A 107 8.04 -2.95 -17.71
N GLU A 108 8.01 -4.28 -17.69
CA GLU A 108 6.94 -5.07 -18.31
C GLU A 108 5.61 -4.84 -17.57
N VAL A 109 4.55 -4.64 -18.36
CA VAL A 109 3.19 -4.43 -17.86
C VAL A 109 2.38 -5.69 -18.10
N LEU A 110 1.83 -6.25 -17.03
CA LEU A 110 0.96 -7.43 -17.10
C LEU A 110 -0.49 -6.98 -17.26
N GLY A 111 -1.15 -7.45 -18.31
CA GLY A 111 -2.57 -7.19 -18.58
C GLY A 111 -3.52 -8.03 -17.71
N LEU A 112 -4.82 -7.92 -17.97
CA LEU A 112 -5.86 -8.68 -17.24
C LEU A 112 -5.72 -10.20 -17.42
N GLU A 113 -5.48 -10.65 -18.65
CA GLU A 113 -5.41 -12.08 -19.01
C GLU A 113 -4.06 -12.74 -18.64
N ASP A 114 -3.09 -11.94 -18.17
CA ASP A 114 -1.78 -12.47 -17.81
C ASP A 114 -1.88 -13.27 -16.50
N LYS A 115 -1.47 -14.54 -16.53
CA LYS A 115 -1.54 -15.42 -15.36
C LYS A 115 -0.45 -15.15 -14.33
N ARG A 116 0.60 -14.40 -14.69
CA ARG A 116 1.72 -14.08 -13.79
C ARG A 116 1.28 -13.11 -12.70
N GLU A 117 1.99 -13.15 -11.58
CA GLU A 117 1.67 -12.32 -10.42
C GLU A 117 2.22 -10.89 -10.57
N GLY A 118 1.41 -9.91 -10.21
CA GLY A 118 1.79 -8.50 -10.22
C GLY A 118 0.77 -7.63 -9.48
N TRP A 119 1.13 -6.37 -9.30
CA TRP A 119 0.40 -5.45 -8.42
C TRP A 119 0.18 -4.10 -9.11
N GLU A 120 -1.03 -3.58 -8.97
CA GLU A 120 -1.56 -2.39 -9.65
C GLU A 120 -0.83 -1.10 -9.25
N VAL A 121 -0.15 -1.13 -8.10
CA VAL A 121 0.59 0.01 -7.54
C VAL A 121 2.11 -0.20 -7.54
N ALA A 122 2.63 -1.39 -7.92
CA ALA A 122 4.04 -1.74 -7.69
C ALA A 122 5.05 -0.89 -8.47
N HIS A 123 4.64 -0.23 -9.57
CA HIS A 123 5.49 0.71 -10.31
C HIS A 123 5.75 2.01 -9.56
N LEU A 124 4.94 2.35 -8.57
CA LEU A 124 5.04 3.60 -7.87
C LEU A 124 6.28 3.63 -6.93
N PRO A 125 7.07 4.72 -6.94
CA PRO A 125 8.18 4.90 -6.02
C PRO A 125 7.79 4.73 -4.54
N GLY A 126 8.50 3.87 -3.82
CA GLY A 126 8.27 3.64 -2.38
C GLY A 126 7.36 2.47 -2.06
N MET A 127 6.85 1.74 -3.06
CA MET A 127 6.01 0.55 -2.85
C MET A 127 6.86 -0.66 -2.46
N GLY A 128 7.09 -0.81 -1.16
CA GLY A 128 7.68 -1.99 -0.51
C GLY A 128 6.63 -3.01 -0.07
N ALA A 129 7.07 -4.08 0.59
CA ALA A 129 6.19 -5.16 1.05
C ALA A 129 5.03 -4.64 1.94
N TYR A 130 5.33 -3.78 2.93
CA TYR A 130 4.32 -3.16 3.78
C TYR A 130 3.25 -2.37 3.00
N ALA A 131 3.67 -1.60 2.00
CA ALA A 131 2.76 -0.81 1.18
C ALA A 131 1.86 -1.70 0.33
N LEU A 132 2.42 -2.76 -0.25
CA LEU A 132 1.68 -3.74 -1.04
C LEU A 132 0.73 -4.56 -0.17
N ASP A 133 1.15 -5.01 1.01
CA ASP A 133 0.27 -5.68 1.96
C ASP A 133 -0.89 -4.78 2.39
N SER A 134 -0.61 -3.50 2.70
CA SER A 134 -1.65 -2.52 3.02
C SER A 134 -2.63 -2.32 1.86
N PHE A 135 -2.13 -2.18 0.63
CA PHE A 135 -2.97 -2.09 -0.56
C PHE A 135 -3.86 -3.34 -0.74
N ARG A 136 -3.27 -4.53 -0.64
CA ARG A 136 -3.97 -5.82 -0.79
C ARG A 136 -5.06 -6.01 0.27
N ILE A 137 -4.78 -5.63 1.51
CA ILE A 137 -5.73 -5.79 2.62
C ILE A 137 -6.89 -4.77 2.51
N PHE A 138 -6.60 -3.52 2.16
CA PHE A 138 -7.55 -2.42 2.34
C PHE A 138 -8.16 -1.85 1.05
N TYR A 139 -7.61 -2.14 -0.14
CA TYR A 139 -8.03 -1.44 -1.36
C TYR A 139 -8.08 -2.27 -2.64
N ARG A 140 -7.31 -3.36 -2.76
CA ARG A 140 -7.16 -4.07 -4.04
C ARG A 140 -8.49 -4.55 -4.62
N ASP A 141 -9.35 -5.14 -3.79
CA ASP A 141 -10.67 -5.62 -4.23
C ASP A 141 -11.55 -4.47 -4.75
N ARG A 142 -11.50 -3.31 -4.08
CA ARG A 142 -12.19 -2.09 -4.53
C ARG A 142 -11.65 -1.60 -5.88
N LEU A 143 -10.32 -1.53 -6.05
CA LEU A 143 -9.72 -1.11 -7.31
C LEU A 143 -10.15 -2.03 -8.47
N ARG A 144 -10.30 -3.32 -8.18
CA ARG A 144 -10.75 -4.34 -9.14
C ARG A 144 -12.26 -4.39 -9.35
N GLY A 145 -13.04 -3.75 -8.47
CA GLY A 145 -14.50 -3.78 -8.52
C GLY A 145 -15.11 -5.11 -8.06
N VAL A 146 -14.42 -5.86 -7.20
CA VAL A 146 -14.86 -7.15 -6.65
C VAL A 146 -15.09 -7.11 -5.12
N ASP A 147 -15.09 -5.90 -4.55
CA ASP A 147 -15.37 -5.70 -3.13
C ASP A 147 -16.84 -6.07 -2.83
N GLY A 148 -17.05 -7.00 -1.91
CA GLY A 148 -18.38 -7.54 -1.60
C GLY A 148 -18.90 -8.61 -2.56
N ASP A 149 -18.10 -9.09 -3.52
CA ASP A 149 -18.45 -10.22 -4.36
C ASP A 149 -18.40 -11.54 -3.56
N ASN A 150 -19.58 -12.12 -3.31
CA ASN A 150 -19.72 -13.37 -2.54
C ASN A 150 -19.18 -14.61 -3.27
N GLY A 151 -18.89 -14.53 -4.57
CA GLY A 151 -18.33 -15.62 -5.36
C GLY A 151 -16.81 -15.77 -5.23
N ASN A 152 -16.11 -14.70 -4.86
CA ASN A 152 -14.64 -14.67 -4.80
C ASN A 152 -14.12 -14.48 -3.38
N GLU A 153 -13.07 -15.23 -3.03
CA GLU A 153 -12.38 -15.01 -1.76
C GLU A 153 -11.65 -13.65 -1.81
N SER A 154 -12.01 -12.75 -0.89
CA SER A 154 -11.42 -11.42 -0.76
C SER A 154 -9.89 -11.46 -0.64
N GLU A 155 -9.20 -10.49 -1.24
CA GLU A 155 -7.74 -10.46 -1.32
C GLU A 155 -7.08 -10.51 0.06
N TRP A 156 -7.63 -9.82 1.06
CA TRP A 156 -7.05 -9.75 2.40
C TRP A 156 -6.83 -11.13 3.04
N LYS A 157 -7.61 -12.14 2.64
CA LYS A 157 -7.51 -13.53 3.14
C LYS A 157 -6.27 -14.25 2.64
N ARG A 158 -5.63 -13.76 1.58
CA ARG A 158 -4.40 -14.31 0.96
C ARG A 158 -3.13 -13.59 1.41
N VAL A 159 -3.23 -12.62 2.31
CA VAL A 159 -2.11 -11.79 2.76
C VAL A 159 -1.52 -12.36 4.04
N VAL A 160 -0.21 -12.58 4.06
CA VAL A 160 0.57 -12.95 5.26
C VAL A 160 1.66 -11.89 5.45
N PRO A 161 1.34 -10.76 6.11
CA PRO A 161 2.24 -9.62 6.23
C PRO A 161 3.33 -9.88 7.27
N LYS A 162 4.49 -9.27 7.08
CA LYS A 162 5.56 -9.25 8.09
C LYS A 162 5.38 -8.14 9.13
N ASP A 163 4.64 -7.09 8.78
CA ASP A 163 4.41 -5.95 9.65
C ASP A 163 3.55 -6.33 10.87
N LYS A 164 4.00 -5.91 12.06
CA LYS A 164 3.36 -6.26 13.33
C LYS A 164 1.92 -5.76 13.45
N ASP A 165 1.63 -4.56 12.93
CA ASP A 165 0.31 -3.94 13.08
C ASP A 165 -0.66 -4.57 12.08
N LEU A 166 -0.20 -4.88 10.85
CA LEU A 166 -0.99 -5.63 9.87
C LEU A 166 -1.27 -7.08 10.32
N LYS A 167 -0.29 -7.76 10.94
CA LYS A 167 -0.51 -9.09 11.53
C LYS A 167 -1.59 -9.07 12.60
N ALA A 168 -1.48 -8.15 13.55
CA ALA A 168 -2.44 -8.03 14.63
C ALA A 168 -3.84 -7.66 14.12
N TYR A 169 -3.92 -6.80 13.09
CA TYR A 169 -5.16 -6.51 12.38
C TYR A 169 -5.78 -7.77 11.76
N LEU A 170 -5.01 -8.55 10.98
CA LEU A 170 -5.52 -9.75 10.32
C LEU A 170 -5.92 -10.83 11.31
N LYS A 171 -5.19 -11.02 12.41
CA LYS A 171 -5.57 -11.95 13.49
C LYS A 171 -6.92 -11.57 14.09
N TRP A 172 -7.14 -10.30 14.37
CA TRP A 172 -8.46 -9.80 14.82
C TRP A 172 -9.54 -9.97 13.76
N ARG A 173 -9.23 -9.71 12.49
CA ARG A 173 -10.19 -9.80 11.38
C ARG A 173 -10.63 -11.24 11.14
N TRP A 174 -9.71 -12.20 11.15
CA TRP A 174 -10.01 -13.63 11.08
C TRP A 174 -10.83 -14.13 12.28
N ALA A 175 -10.51 -13.66 13.49
CA ALA A 175 -11.27 -14.01 14.69
C ALA A 175 -12.73 -13.55 14.62
N LYS A 176 -13.03 -12.43 13.95
CA LYS A 176 -14.42 -12.01 13.69
C LYS A 176 -15.20 -12.98 12.80
N ASP A 177 -14.50 -13.70 11.92
CA ASP A 177 -15.08 -14.72 11.05
C ASP A 177 -15.05 -16.12 11.72
N GLY A 178 -14.69 -16.20 13.01
CA GLY A 178 -14.64 -17.44 13.79
C GLY A 178 -13.39 -18.29 13.56
N TRP A 179 -12.32 -17.73 12.98
CA TRP A 179 -11.09 -18.47 12.67
C TRP A 179 -9.95 -18.15 13.63
N LYS A 180 -9.19 -19.18 14.01
CA LYS A 180 -7.83 -19.05 14.54
C LYS A 180 -6.87 -19.02 13.36
N TRP A 181 -6.23 -17.88 13.15
CA TRP A 181 -5.29 -17.66 12.06
C TRP A 181 -3.83 -17.62 12.54
N ASN A 182 -2.96 -18.35 11.85
CA ASN A 182 -1.52 -18.36 12.09
C ASN A 182 -0.83 -17.23 11.30
N GLU A 183 -0.26 -16.27 12.01
CA GLU A 183 0.37 -15.08 11.41
C GLU A 183 1.72 -15.33 10.71
N VAL A 184 2.26 -16.56 10.82
CA VAL A 184 3.52 -16.98 10.17
C VAL A 184 3.23 -17.80 8.92
N THR A 185 2.34 -18.80 9.04
CA THR A 185 2.04 -19.75 7.94
C THR A 185 0.84 -19.33 7.10
N GLY A 186 -0.04 -18.47 7.62
CA GLY A 186 -1.31 -18.14 7.00
C GLY A 186 -2.41 -19.20 7.20
N GLU A 187 -2.12 -20.30 7.90
CA GLU A 187 -3.07 -21.39 8.15
C GLU A 187 -4.26 -20.94 9.01
N ARG A 188 -5.40 -21.58 8.77
CA ARG A 188 -6.70 -21.23 9.35
C ARG A 188 -7.31 -22.47 9.98
N MET A 189 -7.68 -22.39 11.26
CA MET A 189 -8.38 -23.44 11.98
C MET A 189 -9.72 -22.90 12.51
N ARG A 190 -10.77 -23.71 12.42
CA ARG A 190 -12.04 -23.48 13.11
C ARG A 190 -12.03 -24.20 14.44
#